data_AF-A0A452Y3M0-F1
#
_entry.id   AF-A0A452Y3M0-F1
#
_cell.length_a   1.000
_cell.length_b   1.000
_cell.length_c   1.000
_cell.angle_alpha   90.00
_cell.angle_beta   90.00
_cell.angle_gamma   90.00
#
_symmetry.space_group_name_H-M   'P 1'
#
loop_
_entity.id
_entity.type
_entity.pdbx_description
1 polymer ?
#
loop_
_entity_poly.entity_id
_entity_poly.type
_entity_poly.pdbx_seq_one_letter_code
_entity_poly.pdbx_strand_id
1 'polypeptide(L)' 'VLAAGDLCAICQEKMHTPILLQCKHIFCEDCASEWLERERTCPLCRALVKPGDIRSFSDGSTTLFFQLF' A
#
# COMPACT_ATOMS: atom_id res chain seq x y z
N VAL A 1 21.72 -0.77 15.09
CA VAL A 1 20.97 -1.43 13.99
C VAL A 1 19.48 -1.19 14.21
N LEU A 2 18.98 0.00 13.88
CA LEU A 2 17.55 0.29 14.04
C LEU A 2 16.81 -0.35 12.85
N ALA A 3 15.98 -1.34 13.16
CA ALA A 3 15.14 -2.06 12.21
C ALA A 3 14.20 -1.07 11.51
N ALA A 4 14.58 -0.60 10.32
CA ALA A 4 13.82 0.32 9.48
C ALA A 4 12.72 -0.42 8.69
N GLY A 5 11.87 -1.17 9.37
CA GLY A 5 10.83 -2.01 8.74
C GLY A 5 9.44 -1.40 8.72
N ASP A 6 9.18 -0.36 9.52
CA ASP A 6 7.82 0.12 9.82
C ASP A 6 7.64 1.63 9.60
N LEU A 7 8.56 2.29 8.89
CA LEU A 7 8.49 3.72 8.62
C LEU A 7 8.11 3.97 7.16
N CYS A 8 7.11 4.83 6.93
CA CYS A 8 6.70 5.22 5.59
C CYS A 8 7.73 6.15 4.96
N ALA A 9 8.14 5.94 3.71
CA ALA A 9 9.10 6.84 3.04
C ALA A 9 8.51 8.21 2.66
N ILE A 10 7.20 8.41 2.80
CA ILE A 10 6.50 9.66 2.46
C ILE A 10 6.42 10.56 3.69
N CYS A 11 5.81 10.09 4.79
CA CYS A 11 5.71 10.85 6.04
C CYS A 11 6.87 10.62 7.02
N GLN A 12 7.74 9.63 6.79
CA GLN A 12 8.83 9.23 7.69
C GLN A 12 8.38 8.81 9.10
N GLU A 13 7.08 8.54 9.26
CA GLU A 13 6.45 8.12 10.51
C GLU A 13 6.06 6.64 10.48
N LYS A 14 5.59 6.14 11.63
CA LYS A 14 5.16 4.76 11.80
C LYS A 14 3.98 4.45 10.88
N MET A 15 4.11 3.41 10.08
CA MET A 15 3.10 2.98 9.12
C MET A 15 1.77 2.68 9.82
N HIS A 16 0.74 3.45 9.49
CA HIS A 16 -0.65 3.17 9.81
C HIS A 16 -1.31 2.70 8.51
N THR A 17 -2.00 1.56 8.54
CA THR A 17 -2.58 0.90 7.35
C THR A 17 -1.59 0.76 6.18
N PRO A 18 -0.54 -0.06 6.32
CA PRO A 18 0.43 -0.28 5.25
C PRO A 18 -0.25 -0.93 4.05
N ILE A 19 -0.14 -0.28 2.90
CA ILE A 19 -0.61 -0.79 1.63
C ILE A 19 0.57 -1.19 0.76
N LEU A 20 0.45 -2.33 0.08
CA LEU A 20 1.45 -2.80 -0.85
C LEU A 20 1.09 -2.35 -2.27
N LEU A 21 2.00 -1.63 -2.91
CA LEU A 21 1.87 -1.24 -4.31
C LEU A 21 2.36 -2.36 -5.25
N GLN A 22 1.98 -2.29 -6.53
CA GLN A 22 2.42 -3.22 -7.58
C GLN A 22 3.94 -3.34 -7.71
N CYS A 23 4.64 -2.25 -7.39
CA CYS A 23 6.10 -2.20 -7.41
C CYS A 23 6.76 -2.81 -6.17
N LYS A 24 5.98 -3.48 -5.29
CA LYS A 24 6.42 -4.07 -4.02
C LYS A 24 6.99 -3.05 -3.02
N HIS A 25 6.54 -1.81 -3.09
CA HIS A 25 6.83 -0.81 -2.06
C HIS A 25 5.62 -0.67 -1.13
N ILE A 26 5.89 -0.45 0.15
CA ILE A 26 4.89 -0.34 1.19
C ILE A 26 4.84 1.13 1.64
N PHE A 27 3.63 1.70 1.67
CA PHE A 27 3.38 3.06 2.16
C PHE A 27 2.11 3.08 3.03
N CYS A 28 1.83 4.18 3.73
CA CYS A 28 0.53 4.36 4.38
C CYS A 28 -0.57 4.56 3.34
N GLU A 29 -1.78 4.11 3.63
CA GLU A 29 -2.96 4.34 2.78
C GLU A 29 -3.17 5.84 2.50
N ASP A 30 -3.19 6.67 3.54
CA ASP A 30 -3.29 8.13 3.43
C ASP A 30 -2.17 8.73 2.58
N CYS A 31 -0.91 8.36 2.87
CA CYS A 31 0.24 8.90 2.16
C CYS A 31 0.23 8.53 0.67
N ALA A 32 -0.11 7.28 0.33
CA ALA A 32 -0.20 6.91 -1.07
C ALA A 32 -1.41 7.55 -1.74
N SER A 33 -2.54 7.72 -1.04
CA SER A 33 -3.72 8.39 -1.58
C SER A 33 -3.40 9.85 -1.93
N GLU A 34 -2.86 10.62 -0.99
CA GLU A 34 -2.47 12.03 -1.22
C GLU A 34 -1.38 12.14 -2.31
N TRP A 35 -0.42 11.21 -2.31
CA TRP A 35 0.60 11.18 -3.36
C TRP A 35 -0.01 10.88 -4.73
N LEU A 36 -0.90 9.89 -4.85
CA LEU A 36 -1.58 9.52 -6.10
C LEU A 36 -2.45 10.65 -6.67
N GLU A 37 -2.95 11.55 -5.82
CA GLU A 37 -3.67 12.75 -6.25
C GLU A 37 -2.74 13.75 -6.95
N ARG A 38 -1.46 13.81 -6.54
CA ARG A 38 -0.44 14.70 -7.12
C ARG A 38 0.33 14.03 -8.25
N GLU A 39 0.89 12.86 -8.01
CA GLU A 39 1.75 12.07 -8.89
C GLU A 39 1.41 10.57 -8.80
N ARG A 40 0.95 9.99 -9.91
CA ARG A 40 0.57 8.56 -9.99
C ARG A 40 1.79 7.63 -10.15
N THR A 41 2.90 7.93 -9.49
CA THR A 41 4.19 7.27 -9.64
C THR A 41 4.78 6.94 -8.28
N CYS A 42 5.52 5.84 -8.15
CA CYS A 42 6.15 5.48 -6.88
C CYS A 42 7.37 6.38 -6.61
N PRO A 43 7.55 6.94 -5.40
CA PRO A 43 8.70 7.81 -5.10
C PRO A 43 10.04 7.05 -5.07
N LEU A 44 10.04 5.73 -4.85
CA LEU A 44 11.28 4.94 -4.83
C LEU A 44 11.70 4.44 -6.22
N CYS A 45 10.75 3.99 -7.04
CA CYS A 45 11.05 3.32 -8.31
C CYS A 45 10.44 3.97 -9.55
N ARG A 46 9.68 5.06 -9.39
CA ARG A 46 8.93 5.74 -10.47
C ARG A 46 7.94 4.85 -11.23
N ALA A 47 7.63 3.65 -10.71
CA ALA A 47 6.62 2.79 -11.30
C ALA A 47 5.23 3.44 -11.20
N LEU A 48 4.42 3.31 -12.25
CA LEU A 48 3.05 3.84 -12.24
C LEU A 48 2.21 3.11 -11.20
N VAL A 49 1.48 3.86 -10.39
CA VAL A 49 0.64 3.33 -9.32
C VAL A 49 -0.82 3.51 -9.73
N LYS A 50 -1.55 2.41 -9.86
CA LYS A 50 -2.98 2.44 -10.15
C LYS A 50 -3.78 2.16 -8.87
N PRO A 51 -4.83 2.95 -8.57
CA PRO A 51 -5.62 2.79 -7.35
C PRO A 51 -6.35 1.43 -7.26
N GLY A 52 -6.55 0.73 -8.38
CA GLY A 52 -7.17 -0.60 -8.40
C GLY A 52 -6.25 -1.75 -7.98
N ASP A 53 -4.97 -1.50 -7.69
CA ASP A 53 -3.98 -2.53 -7.38
C ASP A 53 -3.39 -2.39 -5.97
N ILE A 54 -3.99 -1.52 -5.16
CA ILE A 54 -3.62 -1.29 -3.78
C ILE A 54 -4.17 -2.47 -2.96
N ARG A 55 -3.27 -3.32 -2.43
CA ARG A 55 -3.67 -4.41 -1.55
C ARG A 55 -3.59 -3.94 -0.11
N SER A 56 -4.67 -3.33 0.39
CA SER A 56 -4.88 -3.12 1.83
C SER A 56 -5.20 -4.48 2.44
N PHE A 57 -4.33 -4.98 3.33
CA PHE A 57 -4.46 -6.32 3.94
C PHE A 57 -5.72 -6.46 4.85
N SER A 58 -6.56 -5.43 4.90
CA SER A 58 -7.78 -5.32 5.69
C SER A 58 -9.05 -5.68 4.94
N ASP A 59 -8.99 -6.14 3.68
CA ASP A 59 -10.19 -6.66 3.02
C ASP A 59 -10.55 -8.03 3.61
N GLY A 60 -11.33 -8.00 4.69
CA GLY A 60 -12.18 -9.08 5.12
C GLY A 60 -13.26 -9.42 4.10
N SER A 61 -12.88 -9.62 2.83
CA SER A 61 -13.66 -10.40 1.88
C SER A 61 -13.73 -11.81 2.41
N THR A 62 -14.76 -12.03 3.21
CA THR A 62 -15.67 -13.17 3.13
C THR A 62 -15.21 -14.21 2.13
N THR A 63 -14.85 -15.37 2.65
CA THR A 63 -14.86 -16.64 1.92
C THR A 63 -16.26 -16.88 1.35
N LEU A 64 -16.63 -16.16 0.28
CA LEU A 64 -17.71 -16.50 -0.65
C LEU A 64 -17.17 -17.46 -1.70
N PHE A 65 -16.68 -18.58 -1.21
CA PHE A 65 -16.74 -19.88 -1.86
C PHE A 65 -17.15 -20.78 -0.69
N PHE A 66 -18.43 -20.99 -0.39
CA PHE A 66 -19.26 -21.90 -1.19
C PHE A 66 -18.41 -22.83 -2.06
N GLN A 67 -17.50 -23.57 -1.43
CA GLN A 67 -17.09 -24.86 -1.96
C GLN A 67 -18.32 -25.75 -1.91
N LEU A 68 -19.03 -25.72 -3.03
CA LEU A 68 -19.83 -26.79 -3.60
C LEU A 68 -19.39 -28.16 -3.04
N PHE A 69 -20.17 -28.72 -2.11
CA PHE A 69 -20.73 -30.08 -2.07
C PHE A 69 -21.22 -30.43 -0.67
#